data_AF-A0A2T0K995-F1
#
_entry.id   AF-A0A2T0K995-F1
#
_cell.length_a   1.000
_cell.length_b   1.000
_cell.length_c   1.000
_cell.angle_alpha   90.00
_cell.angle_beta   90.00
_cell.angle_gamma   90.00
#
_symmetry.space_group_name_H-M   'P 1'
#
loop_
_entity.id
_entity.type
_entity.pdbx_description
1 polymer ?
#
loop_
_entity_poly.entity_id
_entity_poly.type
_entity_poly.pdbx_seq_one_letter_code
_entity_poly.pdbx_strand_id
1 'polypeptide(L)' 'MEEILLNKTETRCLVYSGEQADIFEKWVHYFGATDPNELDLGMLVAIHDWVMDRLEPRARDQRRER' A
#
# COMPACT_ATOMS: atom_id res chain seq x y z
N MET A 1 -32.29 -12.19 -13.94
CA MET A 1 -32.48 -10.90 -13.27
C MET A 1 -31.38 -10.83 -12.23
N GLU A 2 -30.26 -10.19 -12.57
CA GLU A 2 -29.13 -9.99 -11.66
C GLU A 2 -28.68 -8.54 -11.87
N GLU A 3 -29.30 -7.67 -11.09
CA GLU A 3 -28.82 -6.31 -10.87
C GLU A 3 -27.80 -6.44 -9.74
N ILE A 4 -26.52 -6.36 -10.07
CA ILE A 4 -25.42 -6.46 -9.11
C ILE A 4 -25.51 -5.21 -8.24
N LEU A 5 -26.24 -5.34 -7.12
CA LEU A 5 -26.29 -4.35 -6.06
C LEU A 5 -24.86 -4.13 -5.59
N LEU A 6 -24.30 -3.00 -6.02
CA LEU A 6 -23.13 -2.37 -5.40
C LEU A 6 -23.52 -2.03 -3.96
N ASN A 7 -23.45 -3.03 -3.08
CA ASN A 7 -23.80 -2.89 -1.69
C ASN A 7 -22.73 -2.02 -1.02
N LYS A 8 -23.15 -0.80 -0.66
CA LYS A 8 -22.43 0.19 0.17
C LYS A 8 -22.28 -0.28 1.62
N THR A 9 -21.88 -1.53 1.82
CA THR A 9 -21.66 -2.13 3.14
C THR A 9 -20.30 -2.80 3.11
N GLU A 10 -19.37 -2.22 3.87
CA GLU A 10 -17.96 -2.63 4.02
C GLU A 10 -16.95 -2.04 3.04
N THR A 11 -17.03 -0.73 2.77
CA THR A 11 -15.77 0.05 2.76
C THR A 11 -15.28 0.08 4.20
N ARG A 12 -14.78 -1.05 4.71
CA ARG A 12 -13.89 -1.06 5.86
C ARG A 12 -12.73 -0.20 5.39
N CYS A 13 -12.77 1.08 5.71
CA CYS A 13 -11.63 1.96 5.55
C CYS A 13 -10.57 1.27 6.41
N LEU A 14 -9.70 0.47 5.77
CA LEU A 14 -8.60 -0.21 6.42
C LEU A 14 -7.64 0.92 6.77
N VAL A 15 -7.96 1.61 7.87
CA VAL A 15 -7.10 2.63 8.41
C VAL A 15 -5.88 1.88 8.85
N TYR A 16 -4.76 2.16 8.18
CA TYR A 16 -3.47 1.66 8.61
C TYR A 16 -3.28 1.98 10.08
N SER A 17 -2.71 1.02 10.81
CA SER A 17 -2.10 1.34 12.10
C SER A 17 -1.01 2.40 11.91
N GLY A 18 -0.64 3.13 12.97
CA GLY A 18 0.39 4.16 12.87
C GLY A 18 1.71 3.64 12.27
N GLU A 19 2.10 2.40 12.60
CA GLU A 19 3.26 1.72 12.03
C GLU A 19 3.10 1.44 10.53
N GLN A 20 1.93 0.98 10.10
CA GLN A 20 1.65 0.72 8.68
C GLN A 20 1.62 2.01 7.85
N ALA A 21 1.11 3.10 8.41
CA ALA A 21 1.12 4.41 7.75
C ALA A 21 2.56 4.92 7.55
N ASP A 22 3.41 4.77 8.56
CA ASP A 22 4.84 5.12 8.48
C ASP A 22 5.58 4.27 7.43
N ILE A 23 5.33 2.95 7.38
CA ILE A 23 5.91 2.06 6.36
C ILE A 23 5.42 2.45 4.96
N PHE A 24 4.14 2.77 4.81
CA PHE A 24 3.57 3.21 3.54
C PHE A 24 4.22 4.51 3.04
N GLU A 25 4.38 5.51 3.90
CA GLU A 25 5.03 6.78 3.56
C GLU A 25 6.49 6.55 3.14
N LYS A 26 7.22 5.69 3.85
CA LYS A 26 8.59 5.28 3.46
C LYS A 26 8.63 4.65 2.07
N TRP A 27 7.64 3.85 1.70
CA TRP A 27 7.54 3.28 0.35
C TRP A 27 7.26 4.33 -0.72
N VAL A 28 6.35 5.27 -0.45
CA VAL A 28 6.06 6.39 -1.37
C VAL A 28 7.34 7.18 -1.66
N HIS A 29 8.07 7.55 -0.61
CA HIS A 29 9.35 8.24 -0.76
C HIS A 29 10.43 7.39 -1.42
N TYR A 30 10.45 6.07 -1.18
CA TYR A 30 11.40 5.16 -1.83
C TYR A 30 11.24 5.15 -3.36
N PHE A 31 10.02 5.29 -3.87
CA PHE A 31 9.76 5.44 -5.30
C PHE A 31 9.95 6.87 -5.83
N GLY A 32 10.40 7.80 -4.98
CA GLY A 32 10.65 9.19 -5.35
C GLY A 32 9.40 10.06 -5.40
N ALA A 33 8.25 9.57 -4.93
CA ALA A 33 7.04 10.36 -4.79
C ALA A 33 7.00 11.08 -3.44
N THR A 34 6.34 12.24 -3.40
CA THR A 34 6.03 12.96 -2.16
C THR A 34 4.60 12.67 -1.71
N ASP A 35 3.72 12.36 -2.65
CA ASP A 35 2.33 12.00 -2.41
C ASP A 35 1.96 10.69 -3.12
N PRO A 36 1.17 9.79 -2.50
CA PRO A 36 0.77 8.53 -3.11
C PRO A 36 -0.06 8.69 -4.40
N ASN A 37 -0.73 9.82 -4.62
CA ASN A 37 -1.47 10.05 -5.86
C ASN A 37 -0.54 10.29 -7.06
N GLU A 38 0.76 10.52 -6.84
CA GLU A 38 1.77 10.57 -7.88
C GLU A 38 2.16 9.18 -8.39
N LEU A 39 1.77 8.12 -7.67
CA LEU A 39 2.04 6.74 -8.01
C LEU A 39 0.87 6.10 -8.75
N ASP A 40 1.17 5.27 -9.74
CA ASP A 40 0.16 4.46 -10.41
C ASP A 40 -0.53 3.49 -9.44
N LEU A 41 -1.79 3.16 -9.72
CA LEU A 41 -2.60 2.24 -8.92
C LEU A 41 -1.90 0.89 -8.70
N GLY A 42 -1.19 0.37 -9.70
CA GLY A 42 -0.43 -0.87 -9.57
C GLY A 42 0.69 -0.78 -8.52
N MET A 43 1.34 0.37 -8.42
CA MET A 43 2.37 0.61 -7.40
C MET A 43 1.75 0.73 -6.02
N LEU A 44 0.64 1.45 -5.89
CA LEU A 44 -0.09 1.59 -4.63
C LEU A 44 -0.57 0.25 -4.08
N VAL A 45 -1.06 -0.64 -4.96
CA VAL A 45 -1.46 -2.00 -4.58
C VAL A 45 -0.26 -2.84 -4.13
N ALA A 46 0.88 -2.76 -4.81
CA ALA A 46 2.10 -3.47 -4.39
C ALA A 46 2.62 -2.96 -3.04
N ILE A 47 2.63 -1.65 -2.83
CA ILE A 47 2.99 -1.05 -1.55
C ILE A 47 2.03 -1.50 -0.45
N HIS A 48 0.73 -1.54 -0.72
CA HIS A 48 -0.27 -2.02 0.24
C HIS A 48 0.02 -3.45 0.70
N ASP A 49 0.30 -4.35 -0.23
CA ASP A 49 0.68 -5.74 0.06
C ASP A 49 1.92 -5.80 0.98
N TRP A 50 2.97 -5.04 0.63
CA TRP A 50 4.19 -4.96 1.44
C TRP A 50 3.96 -4.37 2.83
N VAL A 51 3.11 -3.36 2.95
CA VAL A 51 2.73 -2.75 4.23
C VAL A 51 1.95 -3.73 5.10
N MET A 52 1.08 -4.55 4.50
CA MET A 52 0.37 -5.62 5.22
C MET A 52 1.33 -6.69 5.74
N ASP A 53 2.39 -6.99 4.98
CA ASP A 53 3.49 -7.87 5.41
C ASP A 53 4.53 -7.18 6.32
N ARG A 54 4.32 -5.90 6.68
CA ARG A 54 5.26 -5.06 7.45
C ARG A 54 6.67 -5.01 6.85
N LEU A 55 6.76 -5.09 5.53
CA LEU A 55 8.02 -5.00 4.80
C LEU A 55 8.41 -3.54 4.60
N GLU A 56 9.59 -3.17 5.09
CA GLU A 56 10.18 -1.86 4.84
C GLU A 56 11.03 -1.86 3.56
N PRO A 57 11.21 -0.69 2.90
CA PRO A 57 12.05 -0.57 1.71
C PRO A 57 13.46 -1.13 1.88
N ARG A 58 14.07 -0.86 3.04
CA ARG A 58 15.42 -1.35 3.38
C ARG A 58 15.49 -2.88 3.46
N ALA A 59 14.43 -3.55 3.88
CA ALA A 59 14.37 -5.02 3.94
C ALA A 59 14.23 -5.63 2.54
N ARG A 60 13.62 -4.92 1.59
CA ARG A 60 13.50 -5.35 0.19
C ARG A 60 14.83 -5.28 -0.55
N ASP A 61 15.59 -4.20 -0.39
CA ASP A 61 16.91 -4.08 -1.02
C ASP A 61 17.87 -5.19 -0.52
N GLN A 62 17.87 -5.48 0.78
CA GLN A 62 18.68 -6.57 1.35
C GLN A 62 18.33 -7.97 0.82
N ARG A 63 17.08 -8.20 0.37
CA ARG A 63 16.71 -9.46 -0.30
C ARG A 63 17.15 -9.51 -1.76
N ARG A 64 17.39 -8.36 -2.39
CA ARG A 64 17.81 -8.27 -3.78
C ARG A 64 19.32 -8.46 -3.96
N GLU A 65 20.08 -8.31 -2.88
CA GLU A 65 21.55 -8.51 -2.83
C GLU A 65 21.99 -9.93 -2.44
N ARG A 66 21.06 -10.90 -2.34
CA ARG A 66 21.36 -12.34 -2.13
C ARG A 66 20.97 -13.17 -3.35
#